data_AF-A0A835UJK3-F1
#
_entry.id   AF-A0A835UJK3-F1
#
_cell.length_a   1.000
_cell.length_b   1.000
_cell.length_c   1.000
_cell.angle_alpha   90.00
_cell.angle_beta   90.00
_cell.angle_gamma   90.00
#
_symmetry.space_group_name_H-M   'P 1'
#
loop_
_entity.id
_entity.type
_entity.pdbx_description
1 polymer ?
#
loop_
_entity_poly.entity_id
_entity_poly.type
_entity_poly.pdbx_seq_one_letter_code
_entity_poly.pdbx_strand_id
1 'polypeptide(L)'
;MMACTDPSLFGWPMMMYGSLQSPGGSILWNGINTGAKIRSAISDWWFEDVSCLGVPMFKKLIETMNKFGIRPENTTAAIIYYARKHLPGLARRLSGQGGKIRSIASLSMMPAVLDQKALVESIIELLPEKKGKSYCQFLLGILRLSIILDVNQSRKESLERKIGMQLEYATLDGLLVPNFFGSDNLYDTDSVERMIRHFWSFREANIEFFSPMSSETAVLPLSGRFANVTKLVDTYLAEVAPDVNLKPQKMKSLMEALPESCRTLDDGMYRALDIYFKEHPWLPERERAALHHHKLVAALLRSVHPRVAE
;
A
#
# COMPACT_ATOMS: atom_id res chain seq x y z
N MET A 1 -52.57 55.65 15.95
CA MET A 1 -52.06 55.87 14.59
C MET A 1 -51.24 54.65 14.22
N MET A 2 -51.75 53.85 13.29
CA MET A 2 -51.19 52.62 12.75
C MET A 2 -50.34 52.99 11.52
N ALA A 3 -49.19 52.34 11.33
CA ALA A 3 -48.58 52.05 10.02
C ALA A 3 -47.27 51.27 10.27
N CYS A 4 -47.26 49.94 10.16
CA CYS A 4 -47.22 49.11 8.95
C CYS A 4 -45.78 48.73 8.55
N THR A 5 -45.43 47.48 8.89
CA THR A 5 -44.47 46.61 8.22
C THR A 5 -44.79 46.46 6.73
N ASP A 6 -43.79 46.56 5.85
CA ASP A 6 -43.86 46.02 4.48
C ASP A 6 -42.58 45.20 4.16
N PRO A 7 -42.72 43.89 3.92
CA PRO A 7 -41.67 43.00 3.46
C PRO A 7 -41.72 42.88 1.93
N SER A 8 -41.27 43.90 1.19
CA SER A 8 -41.10 43.78 -0.26
C SER A 8 -40.13 44.82 -0.84
N LEU A 9 -38.83 44.51 -0.81
CA LEU A 9 -37.86 45.10 -1.75
C LEU A 9 -37.18 43.98 -2.54
N PHE A 10 -37.88 43.59 -3.62
CA PHE A 10 -37.37 43.25 -4.96
C PHE A 10 -35.88 42.84 -5.03
N GLY A 11 -35.47 41.61 -5.38
CA GLY A 11 -36.04 40.66 -6.34
C GLY A 11 -35.61 41.02 -7.76
N TRP A 12 -34.55 40.37 -8.28
CA TRP A 12 -34.40 39.75 -9.63
C TRP A 12 -32.97 39.12 -9.74
N PRO A 13 -32.74 38.14 -10.64
CA PRO A 13 -31.88 36.98 -10.41
C PRO A 13 -30.60 37.03 -11.27
N MET A 14 -29.47 36.65 -10.68
CA MET A 14 -28.24 36.45 -11.45
C MET A 14 -28.23 35.02 -12.03
N MET A 15 -28.07 34.95 -13.36
CA MET A 15 -28.12 33.74 -14.16
C MET A 15 -27.09 32.69 -13.71
N MET A 16 -27.59 31.47 -13.46
CA MET A 16 -26.79 30.28 -13.26
C MET A 16 -26.29 29.75 -14.60
N TYR A 17 -24.97 29.55 -14.71
CA TYR A 17 -24.39 28.56 -15.62
C TYR A 17 -23.81 27.43 -14.75
N GLY A 18 -24.38 26.23 -14.88
CA GLY A 18 -23.87 25.01 -14.24
C GLY A 18 -24.97 24.20 -13.58
N SER A 19 -25.25 23.01 -14.09
CA SER A 19 -26.31 22.10 -13.66
C SER A 19 -26.24 21.76 -12.17
N LEU A 20 -27.14 22.33 -11.36
CA LEU A 20 -27.42 21.87 -10.00
C LEU A 20 -28.51 20.79 -10.02
N GLN A 21 -28.14 19.58 -10.46
CA GLN A 21 -28.85 18.39 -9.99
C GLN A 21 -28.20 17.96 -8.68
N SER A 22 -28.89 18.20 -7.56
CA SER A 22 -28.50 17.73 -6.24
C SER A 22 -28.49 16.20 -6.18
N PRO A 23 -27.36 15.52 -5.93
CA PRO A 23 -27.37 14.08 -5.72
C PRO A 23 -27.61 13.79 -4.24
N GLY A 24 -28.89 13.65 -3.88
CA GLY A 24 -29.39 12.74 -2.84
C GLY A 24 -28.97 12.97 -1.38
N GLY A 25 -29.92 13.50 -0.59
CA GLY A 25 -30.00 13.36 0.87
C GLY A 25 -30.03 14.68 1.64
N SER A 26 -31.07 14.89 2.47
CA SER A 26 -31.31 16.12 3.25
C SER A 26 -31.18 15.90 4.76
N ILE A 27 -30.57 16.86 5.47
CA ILE A 27 -30.65 16.99 6.94
C ILE A 27 -31.58 18.17 7.26
N LEU A 28 -32.52 17.95 8.18
CA LEU A 28 -33.45 18.98 8.64
C LEU A 28 -32.95 19.60 9.95
N TRP A 29 -32.79 20.92 9.96
CA TRP A 29 -32.63 21.73 11.17
C TRP A 29 -33.77 22.74 11.23
N ASN A 30 -34.56 22.72 12.31
CA ASN A 30 -35.75 23.56 12.49
C ASN A 30 -36.70 23.61 11.26
N GLY A 31 -36.88 22.48 10.56
CA GLY A 31 -37.80 22.38 9.44
C GLY A 31 -37.31 22.99 8.11
N ILE A 32 -36.08 23.52 8.04
CA ILE A 32 -35.48 24.01 6.79
C ILE A 32 -34.52 22.94 6.25
N ASN A 33 -34.79 22.47 5.03
CA ASN A 33 -33.91 21.56 4.30
C ASN A 33 -32.80 22.38 3.64
N THR A 34 -31.58 22.30 4.17
CA THR A 34 -30.45 23.09 3.64
C THR A 34 -29.84 22.51 2.37
N GLY A 35 -30.31 21.35 1.86
CA GLY A 35 -29.71 20.67 0.70
C GLY A 35 -28.24 20.25 0.88
N ALA A 36 -27.65 20.55 2.04
CA ALA A 36 -26.28 20.26 2.38
C ALA A 36 -26.22 18.85 2.99
N LYS A 37 -25.63 17.92 2.24
CA LYS A 37 -25.09 16.71 2.84
C LYS A 37 -23.96 17.16 3.76
N ILE A 38 -24.07 16.94 5.07
CA ILE A 38 -22.87 16.81 5.91
C ILE A 38 -22.19 15.53 5.40
N ARG A 39 -21.42 15.66 4.31
CA ARG A 39 -20.27 14.79 4.15
C ARG A 39 -19.49 14.98 5.44
N SER A 40 -18.95 13.92 6.00
CA SER A 40 -18.03 13.98 7.15
C SER A 40 -16.70 14.67 6.77
N ALA A 41 -16.77 15.83 6.12
CA ALA A 41 -15.70 16.68 5.63
C ALA A 41 -15.10 17.53 6.76
N ILE A 42 -15.03 16.97 7.97
CA ILE A 42 -14.42 17.61 9.15
C ILE A 42 -12.89 17.41 9.15
N SER A 43 -12.32 16.54 8.32
CA SER A 43 -10.93 16.08 8.52
C SER A 43 -9.85 16.87 7.74
N ASP A 44 -10.13 17.41 6.56
CA ASP A 44 -9.06 17.80 5.62
C ASP A 44 -8.73 19.30 5.58
N TRP A 45 -9.53 20.16 6.22
CA TRP A 45 -9.43 21.63 6.10
C TRP A 45 -8.05 22.18 6.44
N TRP A 46 -7.37 21.59 7.43
CA TRP A 46 -6.07 22.04 7.89
C TRP A 46 -4.89 21.36 7.17
N PHE A 47 -5.12 20.27 6.42
CA PHE A 47 -4.03 19.55 5.75
C PHE A 47 -3.35 20.42 4.70
N GLU A 48 -4.12 21.23 3.99
CA GLU A 48 -3.58 22.18 3.01
C GLU A 48 -2.67 23.22 3.67
N ASP A 49 -3.11 23.81 4.77
CA ASP A 49 -2.34 24.82 5.50
C ASP A 49 -1.03 24.25 6.03
N VAL A 50 -1.06 23.11 6.72
CA VAL A 50 0.17 22.51 7.28
C VAL A 50 1.08 21.93 6.23
N SER A 51 0.56 21.64 5.03
CA SER A 51 1.39 21.19 3.91
C SER A 51 2.30 22.27 3.34
N CYS A 52 2.09 23.54 3.71
CA CYS A 52 2.99 24.63 3.36
C CYS A 52 4.23 24.69 4.28
N LEU A 53 4.24 23.93 5.38
CA LEU A 53 5.38 23.87 6.30
C LEU A 53 6.57 23.14 5.68
N GLY A 54 7.78 23.63 5.96
CA GLY A 54 9.01 22.89 5.67
C GLY A 54 9.09 21.59 6.48
N VAL A 55 9.84 20.61 5.97
CA VAL A 55 9.93 19.24 6.53
C VAL A 55 10.21 19.23 8.04
N PRO A 56 11.17 20.02 8.59
CA PRO A 56 11.45 20.00 10.02
C PRO A 56 10.29 20.50 10.89
N MET A 57 9.53 21.49 10.40
CA MET A 57 8.38 22.04 11.12
C MET A 57 7.19 21.09 11.06
N PHE A 58 6.92 20.51 9.88
CA PHE A 58 5.88 19.50 9.71
C PHE A 58 6.13 18.29 10.60
N LYS A 59 7.37 17.81 10.66
CA LYS A 59 7.78 16.71 11.55
C LYS A 59 7.48 17.02 13.02
N LYS A 60 7.94 18.17 13.53
CA LYS A 60 7.66 18.61 14.90
C LYS A 60 6.16 18.73 15.18
N LEU A 61 5.38 19.23 14.23
CA LEU A 61 3.93 19.32 14.36
C LEU A 61 3.33 17.92 14.57
N ILE A 62 3.62 16.96 13.69
CA ILE A 62 3.08 15.60 13.78
C ILE A 62 3.50 14.91 15.09
N GLU A 63 4.77 15.03 15.49
CA GLU A 63 5.26 14.50 16.77
C GLU A 63 4.52 15.12 17.97
N THR A 64 4.27 16.42 17.91
CA THR A 64 3.53 17.16 18.95
C THR A 64 2.08 16.69 19.00
N MET A 65 1.42 16.57 17.85
CA MET A 65 0.04 16.07 17.76
C MET A 65 -0.10 14.64 18.29
N ASN A 66 0.87 13.77 18.01
CA ASN A 66 0.91 12.41 18.56
C ASN A 66 1.05 12.43 20.09
N LYS A 67 1.90 13.31 20.65
CA LYS A 67 2.04 13.48 22.11
C LYS A 67 0.77 13.98 22.79
N PHE A 68 0.01 14.85 22.12
CA PHE A 68 -1.28 15.34 22.61
C PHE A 68 -2.44 14.36 22.38
N GLY A 69 -2.19 13.16 21.86
CA GLY A 69 -3.22 12.14 21.67
C GLY A 69 -4.19 12.47 20.54
N ILE A 70 -3.79 13.29 19.56
CA ILE A 70 -4.59 13.46 18.35
C ILE A 70 -4.75 12.10 17.66
N ARG A 71 -5.96 11.84 17.18
CA ARG A 71 -6.32 10.57 16.54
C ARG A 71 -5.33 10.20 15.44
N PRO A 72 -4.80 8.96 15.42
CA PRO A 72 -3.80 8.54 14.45
C PRO A 72 -4.35 8.55 13.02
N GLU A 73 -5.67 8.44 12.83
CA GLU A 73 -6.29 8.59 11.51
C GLU A 73 -6.04 9.99 10.92
N ASN A 74 -6.15 11.04 11.73
CA ASN A 74 -5.98 12.42 11.30
C ASN A 74 -4.52 12.73 11.00
N THR A 75 -3.60 12.30 11.86
CA THR A 75 -2.16 12.49 11.63
C THR A 75 -1.68 11.68 10.43
N THR A 76 -2.16 10.44 10.26
CA THR A 76 -1.91 9.63 9.05
C THR A 76 -2.38 10.35 7.79
N ALA A 77 -3.61 10.87 7.79
CA ALA A 77 -4.18 11.55 6.64
C ALA A 77 -3.39 12.82 6.28
N ALA A 78 -2.97 13.61 7.29
CA ALA A 78 -2.10 14.77 7.10
C ALA A 78 -0.74 14.38 6.51
N ILE A 79 -0.11 13.30 7.00
CA ILE A 79 1.18 12.80 6.45
C ILE A 79 1.00 12.37 4.99
N ILE A 80 -0.06 11.63 4.68
CA ILE A 80 -0.36 11.20 3.30
C ILE A 80 -0.57 12.41 2.39
N TYR A 81 -1.30 13.41 2.86
CA TYR A 81 -1.53 14.65 2.12
C TYR A 81 -0.23 15.40 1.85
N TYR A 82 0.57 15.61 2.91
CA TYR A 82 1.89 16.24 2.83
C TYR A 82 2.80 15.54 1.82
N ALA A 83 2.92 14.21 1.95
CA ALA A 83 3.72 13.39 1.07
C ALA A 83 3.24 13.48 -0.39
N ARG A 84 1.93 13.44 -0.66
CA ARG A 84 1.40 13.57 -2.03
C ARG A 84 1.66 14.93 -2.65
N LYS A 85 1.62 16.01 -1.86
CA LYS A 85 1.90 17.37 -2.33
C LYS A 85 3.38 17.55 -2.69
N HIS A 86 4.27 16.99 -1.89
CA HIS A 86 5.73 17.19 -2.04
C HIS A 86 6.46 16.08 -2.81
N LEU A 87 5.81 14.93 -3.04
CA LEU A 87 6.37 13.80 -3.80
C LEU A 87 5.57 13.56 -5.10
N PRO A 88 6.00 14.13 -6.24
CA PRO A 88 5.25 14.06 -7.50
C PRO A 88 5.08 12.64 -8.05
N GLY A 89 5.96 11.70 -7.67
CA GLY A 89 5.84 10.28 -8.04
C GLY A 89 4.76 9.52 -7.28
N LEU A 90 4.29 10.04 -6.14
CA LEU A 90 3.32 9.37 -5.26
C LEU A 90 1.87 9.71 -5.63
N ALA A 91 1.59 10.95 -6.04
CA ALA A 91 0.24 11.43 -6.34
C ALA A 91 -0.37 10.82 -7.62
N ARG A 92 0.44 10.56 -8.66
CA ARG A 92 -0.05 10.09 -9.97
C ARG A 92 -0.55 8.64 -9.99
N ARG A 93 -0.10 7.77 -9.08
CA ARG A 93 -0.45 6.33 -9.09
C ARG A 93 -1.75 5.98 -8.37
N LEU A 94 -2.12 6.76 -7.35
CA LEU A 94 -3.33 6.49 -6.54
C LEU A 94 -4.61 7.02 -7.21
N SER A 95 -4.49 7.84 -8.26
CA SER A 95 -5.62 8.45 -8.99
C SER A 95 -6.25 7.54 -10.06
N GLY A 96 -5.84 6.28 -10.19
CA GLY A 96 -6.50 5.30 -11.08
C GLY A 96 -6.37 5.57 -12.58
N GLN A 97 -5.60 6.57 -13.02
CA GLN A 97 -5.25 6.71 -14.44
C GLN A 97 -4.20 5.65 -14.78
N GLY A 98 -4.68 4.52 -15.30
CA GLY A 98 -3.88 3.51 -15.97
C GLY A 98 -3.16 4.12 -17.17
N GLY A 99 -1.96 4.63 -16.91
CA GLY A 99 -1.04 5.11 -17.93
C GLY A 99 0.28 4.38 -17.75
N LYS A 100 0.76 3.76 -18.83
CA LYS A 100 2.10 3.17 -19.00
C LYS A 100 3.12 3.83 -18.08
N ILE A 101 3.99 3.02 -17.46
CA ILE A 101 5.23 3.42 -16.78
C ILE A 101 5.94 4.47 -17.64
N ARG A 102 5.63 5.75 -17.39
CA ARG A 102 6.16 6.88 -18.15
C ARG A 102 6.88 7.76 -17.15
N SER A 103 8.14 7.37 -17.04
CA SER A 103 9.30 8.24 -16.98
C SER A 103 9.68 8.85 -15.63
N ILE A 104 10.76 8.27 -15.12
CA ILE A 104 11.79 8.86 -14.26
C ILE A 104 12.16 10.29 -14.69
N ALA A 105 11.97 10.69 -15.96
CA ALA A 105 12.21 12.07 -16.42
C ALA A 105 11.36 13.11 -15.67
N SER A 106 10.26 12.73 -15.03
CA SER A 106 9.48 13.64 -14.18
C SER A 106 10.04 13.83 -12.77
N LEU A 107 11.04 13.04 -12.35
CA LEU A 107 11.85 13.26 -11.14
C LEU A 107 13.06 14.16 -11.42
N SER A 108 13.52 14.24 -12.69
CA SER A 108 14.65 15.05 -13.13
C SER A 108 14.35 16.57 -13.21
N MET A 109 13.08 16.97 -13.06
CA MET A 109 12.64 18.37 -13.17
C MET A 109 12.45 19.03 -11.78
N MET A 110 13.17 18.59 -10.75
CA MET A 110 12.95 18.98 -9.35
C MET A 110 14.24 19.39 -8.62
N PRO A 111 14.13 20.11 -7.48
CA PRO A 111 15.25 20.58 -6.67
C PRO A 111 16.17 19.43 -6.28
N ALA A 112 17.41 19.75 -5.89
CA ALA A 112 18.49 18.79 -5.67
C ALA A 112 17.98 17.45 -5.10
N VAL A 113 18.25 16.34 -5.78
CA VAL A 113 17.80 14.97 -5.45
C VAL A 113 17.96 14.64 -3.95
N LEU A 114 18.97 15.24 -3.30
CA LEU A 114 19.24 15.15 -1.87
C LEU A 114 18.05 15.62 -0.99
N ASP A 115 17.33 16.67 -1.39
CA ASP A 115 16.19 17.21 -0.65
C ASP A 115 14.99 16.24 -0.70
N GLN A 116 14.78 15.56 -1.83
CA GLN A 116 13.73 14.55 -1.97
C GLN A 116 14.03 13.29 -1.14
N LYS A 117 15.29 12.84 -1.12
CA LYS A 117 15.72 11.72 -0.28
C LYS A 117 15.47 12.01 1.20
N ALA A 118 15.92 13.17 1.70
CA ALA A 118 15.72 13.58 3.09
C ALA A 118 14.23 13.72 3.46
N LEU A 119 13.41 14.20 2.53
CA LEU A 119 11.96 14.27 2.68
C LEU A 119 11.34 12.87 2.84
N VAL A 120 11.69 11.91 1.98
CA VAL A 120 11.19 10.53 2.07
C VAL A 120 11.61 9.88 3.40
N GLU A 121 12.87 10.06 3.81
CA GLU A 121 13.35 9.56 5.10
C GLU A 121 12.56 10.14 6.29
N SER A 122 12.31 11.45 6.26
CA SER A 122 11.51 12.13 7.29
C SER A 122 10.06 11.67 7.30
N ILE A 123 9.47 11.40 6.12
CA ILE A 123 8.12 10.84 6.04
C ILE A 123 8.09 9.44 6.66
N ILE A 124 9.04 8.56 6.32
CA ILE A 124 9.12 7.18 6.84
C ILE A 124 9.16 7.16 8.37
N GLU A 125 9.88 8.10 8.98
CA GLU A 125 9.93 8.26 10.44
C GLU A 125 8.58 8.58 11.07
N LEU A 126 7.76 9.38 10.40
CA LEU A 126 6.47 9.82 10.90
C LEU A 126 5.38 8.76 10.72
N LEU A 127 5.64 7.69 9.95
CA LEU A 127 4.62 6.70 9.58
C LEU A 127 4.15 5.89 10.80
N PRO A 128 2.85 5.96 11.15
CA PRO A 128 2.31 5.17 12.24
C PRO A 128 2.23 3.68 11.89
N GLU A 129 2.14 2.86 12.92
CA GLU A 129 1.80 1.43 12.77
C GLU A 129 0.28 1.31 12.68
N LYS A 130 -0.23 1.28 11.45
CA LYS A 130 -1.65 1.18 11.13
C LYS A 130 -1.85 0.23 9.97
N LYS A 131 -3.01 -0.42 9.94
CA LYS A 131 -3.47 -1.23 8.81
C LYS A 131 -4.56 -0.51 8.01
N GLY A 132 -4.56 -0.73 6.70
CA GLY A 132 -5.67 -0.32 5.84
C GLY A 132 -5.29 -0.30 4.37
N LYS A 133 -6.26 -0.57 3.50
CA LYS A 133 -6.02 -0.67 2.06
C LYS A 133 -5.39 0.57 1.44
N SER A 134 -5.93 1.75 1.71
CA SER A 134 -5.39 3.00 1.20
C SER A 134 -3.99 3.31 1.77
N TYR A 135 -3.74 2.92 3.01
CA TYR A 135 -2.45 3.10 3.67
C TYR A 135 -1.39 2.15 3.10
N CYS A 136 -1.71 0.86 2.90
CA CYS A 136 -0.82 -0.11 2.27
C CYS A 136 -0.38 0.34 0.86
N GLN A 137 -1.32 0.82 0.04
CA GLN A 137 -1.01 1.38 -1.29
C GLN A 137 -0.07 2.59 -1.20
N PHE A 138 -0.29 3.46 -0.22
CA PHE A 138 0.60 4.59 0.05
C PHE A 138 2.01 4.12 0.47
N LEU A 139 2.11 3.15 1.38
CA LEU A 139 3.40 2.58 1.82
C LEU A 139 4.19 1.97 0.64
N LEU A 140 3.53 1.22 -0.23
CA LEU A 140 4.14 0.65 -1.44
C LEU A 140 4.62 1.75 -2.41
N GLY A 141 3.87 2.84 -2.52
CA GLY A 141 4.28 4.02 -3.28
C GLY A 141 5.54 4.69 -2.70
N ILE A 142 5.60 4.83 -1.38
CA ILE A 142 6.80 5.33 -0.69
C ILE A 142 7.98 4.36 -0.88
N LEU A 143 7.78 3.05 -0.79
CA LEU A 143 8.85 2.06 -0.95
C LEU A 143 9.51 2.17 -2.32
N ARG A 144 8.70 2.31 -3.36
CA ARG A 144 9.20 2.55 -4.71
C ARG A 144 10.04 3.82 -4.81
N LEU A 145 9.62 4.91 -4.19
CA LEU A 145 10.40 6.15 -4.15
C LEU A 145 11.69 5.99 -3.34
N SER A 146 11.64 5.26 -2.23
CA SER A 146 12.80 4.94 -1.41
C SER A 146 13.85 4.14 -2.17
N ILE A 147 13.40 3.22 -3.04
CA ILE A 147 14.29 2.50 -3.95
C ILE A 147 14.84 3.50 -4.96
N ILE A 148 14.01 4.21 -5.73
CA ILE A 148 14.48 5.15 -6.77
C ILE A 148 15.49 6.19 -6.26
N LEU A 149 15.29 6.71 -5.04
CA LEU A 149 16.12 7.75 -4.43
C LEU A 149 17.30 7.19 -3.61
N ASP A 150 17.50 5.88 -3.63
CA ASP A 150 18.49 5.16 -2.81
C ASP A 150 18.49 5.60 -1.34
N VAL A 151 17.32 5.53 -0.72
CA VAL A 151 17.15 5.80 0.72
C VAL A 151 17.87 4.73 1.54
N ASN A 152 18.34 5.11 2.73
CA ASN A 152 19.07 4.24 3.65
C ASN A 152 18.35 2.88 3.90
N GLN A 153 19.13 1.80 3.93
CA GLN A 153 18.61 0.44 4.05
C GLN A 153 17.73 0.22 5.29
N SER A 154 18.10 0.78 6.44
CA SER A 154 17.31 0.69 7.68
C SER A 154 15.91 1.31 7.57
N ARG A 155 15.76 2.36 6.76
CA ARG A 155 14.46 3.00 6.48
C ARG A 155 13.61 2.14 5.55
N LYS A 156 14.23 1.55 4.53
CA LYS A 156 13.58 0.61 3.61
C LYS A 156 13.07 -0.61 4.37
N GLU A 157 13.87 -1.19 5.26
CA GLU A 157 13.48 -2.32 6.10
C GLU A 157 12.33 -1.98 7.07
N SER A 158 12.36 -0.78 7.69
CA SER A 158 11.25 -0.31 8.53
C SER A 158 9.94 -0.23 7.74
N LEU A 159 10.01 0.23 6.49
CA LEU A 159 8.87 0.34 5.60
C LEU A 159 8.38 -1.03 5.12
N GLU A 160 9.29 -1.92 4.69
CA GLU A 160 9.00 -3.30 4.33
C GLU A 160 8.31 -4.06 5.48
N ARG A 161 8.76 -3.83 6.72
CA ARG A 161 8.11 -4.38 7.92
C ARG A 161 6.67 -3.90 8.05
N LYS A 162 6.42 -2.59 7.92
CA LYS A 162 5.07 -1.99 8.00
C LYS A 162 4.15 -2.48 6.86
N ILE A 163 4.70 -2.76 5.69
CA ILE A 163 3.96 -3.35 4.56
C ILE A 163 3.66 -4.83 4.85
N GLY A 164 4.65 -5.58 5.33
CA GLY A 164 4.50 -6.98 5.71
C GLY A 164 3.38 -7.22 6.73
N MET A 165 3.16 -6.30 7.68
CA MET A 165 2.04 -6.37 8.65
C MET A 165 0.63 -6.36 8.03
N GLN A 166 0.51 -5.91 6.78
CA GLN A 166 -0.76 -5.63 6.12
C GLN A 166 -0.73 -6.05 4.63
N LEU A 167 0.07 -7.07 4.32
CA LEU A 167 0.31 -7.54 2.96
C LEU A 167 -0.98 -8.07 2.30
N GLU A 168 -1.99 -8.45 3.09
CA GLU A 168 -3.32 -8.83 2.59
C GLU A 168 -4.05 -7.71 1.83
N TYR A 169 -3.65 -6.46 2.02
CA TYR A 169 -4.20 -5.31 1.31
C TYR A 169 -3.34 -4.85 0.11
N ALA A 170 -2.18 -5.47 -0.11
CA ALA A 170 -1.31 -5.13 -1.22
C ALA A 170 -1.94 -5.59 -2.55
N THR A 171 -1.48 -4.95 -3.63
CA THR A 171 -1.89 -5.27 -5.00
C THR A 171 -0.65 -5.68 -5.79
N LEU A 172 -0.84 -6.52 -6.82
CA LEU A 172 0.27 -6.98 -7.66
C LEU A 172 1.06 -5.81 -8.24
N ASP A 173 0.37 -4.83 -8.85
CA ASP A 173 1.01 -3.60 -9.36
C ASP A 173 1.85 -2.89 -8.28
N GLY A 174 1.33 -2.83 -7.05
CA GLY A 174 2.05 -2.25 -5.92
C GLY A 174 3.38 -2.96 -5.58
N LEU A 175 3.43 -4.28 -5.74
CA LEU A 175 4.62 -5.11 -5.46
C LEU A 175 5.64 -5.11 -6.61
N LEU A 176 5.20 -4.85 -7.85
CA LEU A 176 6.08 -4.78 -9.02
C LEU A 176 6.87 -3.48 -9.02
N VAL A 177 7.92 -3.43 -8.20
CA VAL A 177 8.89 -2.33 -8.16
C VAL A 177 10.03 -2.66 -9.10
N PRO A 178 10.27 -1.87 -10.16
CA PRO A 178 11.40 -2.09 -11.05
C PRO A 178 12.72 -2.02 -10.28
N ASN A 179 13.71 -2.79 -10.72
CA ASN A 179 15.05 -2.63 -10.18
C ASN A 179 15.75 -1.42 -10.83
N PHE A 180 16.34 -0.55 -10.01
CA PHE A 180 17.04 0.65 -10.47
C PHE A 180 18.55 0.58 -10.26
N PHE A 181 19.05 -0.43 -9.54
CA PHE A 181 20.47 -0.52 -9.17
C PHE A 181 21.08 -1.84 -9.65
N GLY A 182 21.62 -1.82 -10.86
CA GLY A 182 22.73 -2.66 -11.30
C GLY A 182 22.56 -4.18 -11.27
N SER A 183 21.44 -4.73 -10.79
CA SER A 183 21.13 -6.14 -10.95
C SER A 183 20.45 -6.33 -12.30
N ASP A 184 20.78 -7.39 -13.01
CA ASP A 184 20.18 -7.70 -14.31
C ASP A 184 18.66 -7.97 -14.21
N ASN A 185 18.14 -8.25 -13.01
CA ASN A 185 16.71 -8.54 -12.79
C ASN A 185 15.84 -7.30 -13.06
N LEU A 186 14.67 -7.52 -13.66
CA LEU A 186 13.72 -6.47 -14.01
C LEU A 186 13.05 -5.85 -12.77
N TYR A 187 12.84 -6.64 -11.71
CA TYR A 187 12.12 -6.24 -10.50
C TYR A 187 12.96 -6.43 -9.21
N ASP A 188 12.71 -5.58 -8.21
CA ASP A 188 13.25 -5.73 -6.85
C ASP A 188 12.53 -6.86 -6.10
N THR A 189 13.02 -8.07 -6.36
CA THR A 189 12.53 -9.29 -5.72
C THR A 189 13.02 -9.46 -4.28
N ASP A 190 14.04 -8.72 -3.86
CA ASP A 190 14.57 -8.77 -2.49
C ASP A 190 13.63 -8.07 -1.50
N SER A 191 13.12 -6.89 -1.84
CA SER A 191 12.12 -6.21 -1.03
C SER A 191 10.85 -7.03 -0.85
N VAL A 192 10.35 -7.66 -1.93
CA VAL A 192 9.14 -8.49 -1.85
C VAL A 192 9.35 -9.70 -0.96
N GLU A 193 10.49 -10.38 -1.07
CA GLU A 193 10.84 -11.48 -0.19
C GLU A 193 10.86 -11.08 1.30
N ARG A 194 11.46 -9.94 1.63
CA ARG A 194 11.48 -9.40 3.00
C ARG A 194 10.08 -9.05 3.52
N MET A 195 9.23 -8.46 2.68
CA MET A 195 7.84 -8.17 3.05
C MET A 195 7.04 -9.45 3.36
N ILE A 196 7.22 -10.52 2.56
CA ILE A 196 6.57 -11.82 2.80
C ILE A 196 7.07 -12.43 4.12
N ARG A 197 8.39 -12.40 4.37
CA ARG A 197 8.93 -12.90 5.65
C ARG A 197 8.42 -12.13 6.85
N HIS A 198 8.33 -10.81 6.75
CA HIS A 198 7.74 -10.00 7.82
C HIS A 198 6.28 -10.40 8.07
N PHE A 199 5.47 -10.51 7.02
CA PHE A 199 4.08 -11.00 7.15
C PHE A 199 4.01 -12.32 7.91
N TRP A 200 4.91 -13.26 7.62
CA TRP A 200 4.99 -14.53 8.32
C TRP A 200 5.42 -14.39 9.79
N SER A 201 6.49 -13.64 10.08
CA SER A 201 6.96 -13.44 11.46
C SER A 201 5.90 -12.80 12.37
N PHE A 202 5.05 -11.92 11.83
CA PHE A 202 3.94 -11.33 12.59
C PHE A 202 2.87 -12.37 12.98
N ARG A 203 2.68 -13.41 12.17
CA ARG A 203 1.81 -14.54 12.51
C ARG A 203 2.39 -15.35 13.66
N GLU A 204 3.67 -15.77 13.57
CA GLU A 204 4.29 -16.64 14.59
C GLU A 204 4.27 -16.00 15.97
N ALA A 205 4.45 -14.68 16.02
CA ALA A 205 4.41 -13.95 17.27
C ALA A 205 2.99 -13.73 17.82
N ASN A 206 1.94 -14.28 17.17
CA ASN A 206 0.52 -14.11 17.54
C ASN A 206 0.10 -12.66 17.75
N ILE A 207 0.80 -11.70 17.14
CA ILE A 207 0.54 -10.31 17.44
C ILE A 207 -0.59 -9.81 16.56
N GLU A 208 -1.80 -9.92 17.10
CA GLU A 208 -2.96 -9.16 16.65
C GLU A 208 -2.75 -7.66 16.90
N PHE A 209 -1.74 -7.07 16.26
CA PHE A 209 -1.57 -5.64 16.28
C PHE A 209 -2.72 -5.03 15.47
N PHE A 210 -3.62 -4.41 16.23
CA PHE A 210 -4.77 -3.59 15.84
C PHE A 210 -5.99 -4.38 15.37
N SER A 211 -6.92 -4.56 16.32
CA SER A 211 -8.35 -4.66 16.03
C SER A 211 -8.75 -3.50 15.10
N PRO A 212 -9.54 -3.74 14.03
CA PRO A 212 -10.02 -2.67 13.18
C PRO A 212 -11.00 -1.82 14.00
N MET A 213 -10.51 -0.71 14.54
CA MET A 213 -11.34 0.32 15.14
C MET A 213 -12.25 0.90 14.05
N SER A 214 -13.48 0.38 14.00
CA SER A 214 -14.68 0.96 13.40
C SER A 214 -14.55 1.59 12.00
N SER A 215 -14.70 0.78 10.94
CA SER A 215 -15.49 1.16 9.74
C SER A 215 -15.63 -0.06 8.83
N GLU A 216 -16.83 -0.67 8.84
CA GLU A 216 -17.50 -1.50 7.81
C GLU A 216 -16.70 -2.35 6.81
N THR A 217 -15.46 -2.76 7.12
CA THR A 217 -14.72 -3.69 6.28
C THR A 217 -14.79 -5.04 6.95
N ALA A 218 -15.60 -5.94 6.38
CA ALA A 218 -15.79 -7.31 6.86
C ALA A 218 -14.45 -7.90 7.32
N VAL A 219 -14.35 -8.18 8.62
CA VAL A 219 -13.17 -8.82 9.21
C VAL A 219 -13.10 -10.21 8.59
N LEU A 220 -12.33 -10.35 7.51
CA LEU A 220 -12.10 -11.65 6.92
C LEU A 220 -11.52 -12.55 8.02
N PRO A 221 -12.04 -13.79 8.17
CA PRO A 221 -11.42 -14.77 9.03
C PRO A 221 -9.92 -14.82 8.76
N LEU A 222 -9.11 -15.13 9.76
CA LEU A 222 -7.66 -15.24 9.63
C LEU A 222 -7.24 -16.10 8.41
N SER A 223 -8.00 -17.17 8.14
CA SER A 223 -7.88 -18.01 6.94
C SER A 223 -8.04 -17.25 5.61
N GLY A 224 -8.97 -16.29 5.53
CA GLY A 224 -9.18 -15.46 4.34
C GLY A 224 -8.06 -14.44 4.09
N ARG A 225 -7.37 -13.97 5.13
CA ARG A 225 -6.18 -13.10 4.96
C ARG A 225 -5.03 -13.87 4.33
N PHE A 226 -4.78 -15.09 4.81
CA PHE A 226 -3.75 -15.97 4.24
C PHE A 226 -4.08 -16.34 2.79
N ALA A 227 -5.32 -16.67 2.48
CA ALA A 227 -5.73 -16.96 1.11
C ALA A 227 -5.42 -15.79 0.14
N ASN A 228 -5.68 -14.55 0.56
CA ASN A 228 -5.36 -13.37 -0.24
C ASN A 228 -3.85 -13.17 -0.43
N VAL A 229 -3.05 -13.34 0.63
CA VAL A 229 -1.59 -13.22 0.53
C VAL A 229 -0.99 -14.35 -0.31
N THR A 230 -1.42 -15.59 -0.12
CA THR A 230 -0.98 -16.73 -0.94
C THR A 230 -1.28 -16.50 -2.41
N LYS A 231 -2.50 -16.06 -2.74
CA LYS A 231 -2.86 -15.70 -4.12
C LYS A 231 -2.00 -14.57 -4.66
N LEU A 232 -1.76 -13.53 -3.86
CA LEU A 232 -0.91 -12.39 -4.26
C LEU A 232 0.52 -12.84 -4.57
N VAL A 233 1.12 -13.65 -3.68
CA VAL A 233 2.47 -14.21 -3.86
C VAL A 233 2.53 -15.10 -5.10
N ASP A 234 1.54 -15.95 -5.33
CA ASP A 234 1.49 -16.81 -6.52
C ASP A 234 1.34 -16.01 -7.81
N THR A 235 0.53 -14.95 -7.81
CA THR A 235 0.45 -14.04 -8.96
C THR A 235 1.74 -13.27 -9.19
N TYR A 236 2.43 -12.89 -8.11
CA TYR A 236 3.73 -12.23 -8.19
C TYR A 236 4.80 -13.15 -8.75
N LEU A 237 4.89 -14.39 -8.25
CA LEU A 237 5.80 -15.41 -8.77
C LEU A 237 5.60 -15.64 -10.27
N ALA A 238 4.34 -15.73 -10.71
CA ALA A 238 4.01 -15.91 -12.12
C ALA A 238 4.40 -14.69 -12.99
N GLU A 239 4.37 -13.48 -12.44
CA GLU A 239 4.73 -12.24 -13.14
C GLU A 239 6.25 -12.07 -13.27
N VAL A 240 7.03 -12.50 -12.26
CA VAL A 240 8.50 -12.43 -12.31
C VAL A 240 9.14 -13.64 -12.98
N ALA A 241 8.42 -14.76 -13.09
CA ALA A 241 8.91 -16.00 -13.70
C ALA A 241 9.44 -15.86 -15.16
N PRO A 242 8.89 -15.00 -16.02
CA PRO A 242 9.42 -14.79 -17.37
C PRO A 242 10.73 -13.98 -17.43
N ASP A 243 11.18 -13.39 -16.32
CA ASP A 243 12.41 -12.61 -16.29
C ASP A 243 13.62 -13.53 -16.45
N VAL A 244 14.25 -13.49 -17.62
CA VAL A 244 15.44 -14.27 -18.00
C VAL A 244 16.62 -14.10 -17.03
N ASN A 245 16.67 -12.97 -16.33
CA ASN A 245 17.75 -12.67 -15.39
C ASN A 245 17.45 -13.19 -13.97
N LEU A 246 16.21 -13.66 -13.72
CA LEU A 246 15.83 -14.22 -12.43
C LEU A 246 16.53 -15.57 -12.21
N LYS A 247 17.49 -15.59 -11.27
CA LYS A 247 18.26 -16.79 -10.97
C LYS A 247 17.40 -17.88 -10.29
N PRO A 248 17.69 -19.18 -10.51
CA PRO A 248 16.96 -20.29 -9.88
C PRO A 248 16.95 -20.24 -8.36
N GLN A 249 18.07 -19.83 -7.75
CA GLN A 249 18.19 -19.69 -6.29
C GLN A 249 17.23 -18.62 -5.78
N LYS A 250 17.02 -17.54 -6.55
CA LYS A 250 16.11 -16.47 -6.18
C LYS A 250 14.65 -16.89 -6.35
N MET A 251 14.31 -17.58 -7.44
CA MET A 251 13.00 -18.20 -7.61
C MET A 251 12.66 -19.13 -6.44
N LYS A 252 13.61 -20.00 -6.05
CA LYS A 252 13.48 -20.88 -4.89
C LYS A 252 13.24 -20.11 -3.60
N SER A 253 14.05 -19.08 -3.33
CA SER A 253 13.93 -18.26 -2.11
C SER A 253 12.56 -17.56 -2.00
N LEU A 254 12.01 -17.07 -3.12
CA LEU A 254 10.69 -16.46 -3.15
C LEU A 254 9.57 -17.46 -2.86
N MET A 255 9.69 -18.68 -3.39
CA MET A 255 8.74 -19.76 -3.08
C MET A 255 8.81 -20.18 -1.60
N GLU A 256 10.02 -20.23 -1.05
CA GLU A 256 10.30 -20.57 0.36
C GLU A 256 9.90 -19.47 1.36
N ALA A 257 9.79 -18.22 0.91
CA ALA A 257 9.45 -17.10 1.78
C ALA A 257 8.06 -17.24 2.42
N LEU A 258 7.12 -17.92 1.74
CA LEU A 258 5.79 -18.20 2.27
C LEU A 258 5.65 -19.70 2.64
N PRO A 259 5.47 -20.03 3.93
CA PRO A 259 5.38 -21.43 4.35
C PRO A 259 4.16 -22.17 3.83
N GLU A 260 4.28 -23.49 3.75
CA GLU A 260 3.22 -24.37 3.23
C GLU A 260 1.92 -24.31 4.04
N SER A 261 2.00 -24.01 5.33
CA SER A 261 0.81 -23.88 6.18
C SER A 261 -0.12 -22.73 5.77
N CYS A 262 0.34 -21.78 4.94
CA CYS A 262 -0.49 -20.75 4.33
C CYS A 262 -1.16 -21.19 3.01
N ARG A 263 -0.74 -22.33 2.46
CA ARG A 263 -1.16 -22.82 1.15
C ARG A 263 -2.22 -23.90 1.32
N THR A 264 -3.44 -23.60 0.90
CA THR A 264 -4.51 -24.60 0.75
C THR A 264 -4.43 -25.32 -0.58
N LEU A 265 -3.92 -24.63 -1.61
CA LEU A 265 -3.71 -25.10 -2.97
C LEU A 265 -2.38 -24.58 -3.48
N ASP A 266 -1.68 -25.40 -4.27
CA ASP A 266 -0.36 -25.07 -4.81
C ASP A 266 -0.39 -24.70 -6.30
N ASP A 267 -1.55 -24.78 -6.96
CA ASP A 267 -1.72 -24.61 -8.42
C ASP A 267 -1.09 -23.31 -8.94
N GLY A 268 -1.23 -22.20 -8.20
CA GLY A 268 -0.67 -20.90 -8.57
C GLY A 268 0.86 -20.92 -8.62
N MET A 269 1.50 -21.57 -7.65
CA MET A 269 2.95 -21.75 -7.60
C MET A 269 3.44 -22.74 -8.68
N TYR A 270 2.73 -23.85 -8.92
CA TYR A 270 3.06 -24.76 -10.04
C TYR A 270 3.00 -24.03 -11.38
N ARG A 271 1.96 -23.22 -11.61
CA ARG A 271 1.85 -22.39 -12.81
C ARG A 271 3.03 -21.42 -12.96
N ALA A 272 3.45 -20.77 -11.88
CA ALA A 272 4.61 -19.88 -11.91
C ALA A 272 5.91 -20.62 -12.28
N LEU A 273 6.11 -21.83 -11.74
CA LEU A 273 7.25 -22.68 -12.08
C LEU A 273 7.22 -23.15 -13.53
N ASP A 274 6.06 -23.53 -14.05
CA ASP A 274 5.92 -23.96 -15.45
C ASP A 274 6.27 -22.81 -16.40
N ILE A 275 5.81 -21.58 -16.09
CA ILE A 275 6.20 -20.36 -16.81
C ILE A 275 7.73 -20.17 -16.73
N TYR A 276 8.30 -20.28 -15.53
CA TYR A 276 9.74 -20.10 -15.33
C TYR A 276 10.55 -21.10 -16.17
N PHE A 277 10.20 -22.39 -16.14
CA PHE A 277 10.90 -23.40 -16.92
C PHE A 277 10.72 -23.24 -18.43
N LYS A 278 9.58 -22.71 -18.87
CA LYS A 278 9.35 -22.41 -20.28
C LYS A 278 10.25 -21.27 -20.76
N GLU A 279 10.41 -20.24 -19.95
CA GLU A 279 11.22 -19.05 -20.29
C GLU A 279 12.72 -19.24 -19.98
N HIS A 280 13.10 -20.32 -19.26
CA HIS A 280 14.48 -20.68 -18.93
C HIS A 280 14.90 -22.08 -19.45
N PRO A 281 14.85 -22.34 -20.77
CA PRO A 281 15.15 -23.65 -21.34
C PRO A 281 16.60 -24.12 -21.13
N TRP A 282 17.55 -23.19 -20.92
CA TRP A 282 18.97 -23.48 -20.69
C TRP A 282 19.28 -24.01 -19.29
N LEU A 283 18.31 -24.05 -18.38
CA LEU A 283 18.55 -24.53 -17.02
C LEU A 283 18.88 -26.03 -17.02
N PRO A 284 19.97 -26.43 -16.33
CA PRO A 284 20.33 -27.83 -16.22
C PRO A 284 19.29 -28.61 -15.42
N GLU A 285 19.10 -29.88 -15.77
CA GLU A 285 18.09 -30.75 -15.16
C GLU A 285 18.19 -30.81 -13.63
N ARG A 286 19.41 -30.74 -13.09
CA ARG A 286 19.65 -30.70 -11.63
C ARG A 286 18.98 -29.50 -10.95
N GLU A 287 19.00 -28.32 -11.57
CA GLU A 287 18.41 -27.11 -11.00
C GLU A 287 16.88 -27.12 -11.14
N ARG A 288 16.37 -27.62 -12.27
CA ARG A 288 14.93 -27.87 -12.47
C ARG A 288 14.41 -28.86 -11.42
N ALA A 289 15.12 -29.97 -11.26
CA ALA A 289 14.84 -30.96 -10.23
C ALA A 289 14.88 -30.33 -8.84
N ALA A 290 15.87 -29.50 -8.49
CA ALA A 290 15.93 -28.85 -7.19
C ALA A 290 14.73 -27.93 -6.89
N LEU A 291 14.25 -27.20 -7.90
CA LEU A 291 13.03 -26.37 -7.80
C LEU A 291 11.76 -27.23 -7.67
N HIS A 292 11.69 -28.38 -8.34
CA HIS A 292 10.61 -29.36 -8.16
C HIS A 292 10.68 -30.10 -6.82
N HIS A 293 11.88 -30.48 -6.35
CA HIS A 293 12.11 -31.34 -5.19
C HIS A 293 11.78 -30.65 -3.85
N HIS A 294 11.70 -29.32 -3.82
CA HIS A 294 11.14 -28.60 -2.68
C HIS A 294 9.74 -29.14 -2.30
N LYS A 295 8.98 -29.66 -3.27
CA LYS A 295 7.66 -30.28 -3.04
C LYS A 295 7.73 -31.68 -2.43
N LEU A 296 8.72 -32.49 -2.78
CA LEU A 296 8.77 -33.90 -2.38
C LEU A 296 9.10 -34.05 -0.89
N VAL A 297 10.08 -33.31 -0.37
CA VAL A 297 10.46 -33.41 1.04
C VAL A 297 9.34 -32.91 1.97
N ALA A 298 8.64 -31.86 1.57
CA ALA A 298 7.61 -31.25 2.39
C ALA A 298 6.24 -31.95 2.29
N ALA A 299 5.88 -32.50 1.11
CA ALA A 299 4.75 -33.42 0.98
C ALA A 299 5.01 -34.74 1.75
N LEU A 300 6.25 -35.24 1.76
CA LEU A 300 6.63 -36.39 2.57
C LEU A 300 6.53 -36.09 4.07
N LEU A 301 6.95 -34.90 4.53
CA LEU A 301 6.76 -34.47 5.93
C LEU A 301 5.28 -34.38 6.34
N ARG A 302 4.39 -33.91 5.45
CA ARG A 302 2.93 -33.95 5.66
C ARG A 302 2.38 -35.37 5.74
N SER A 303 2.98 -36.34 5.04
CA SER A 303 2.57 -37.75 5.09
C SER A 303 3.11 -38.51 6.31
N VAL A 304 4.22 -38.05 6.91
CA VAL A 304 4.89 -38.72 8.05
C VAL A 304 4.37 -38.24 9.41
N HIS A 305 3.72 -37.06 9.50
CA HIS A 305 3.04 -36.59 10.72
C HIS A 305 1.52 -36.38 10.54
N PRO A 306 0.68 -37.44 10.47
CA PRO A 306 -0.77 -37.27 10.39
C PRO A 306 -1.48 -37.00 11.73
N ARG A 307 -0.80 -36.91 12.88
CA ARG A 307 -1.48 -36.81 14.18
C ARG A 307 -0.68 -36.02 15.23
N VAL A 308 -1.08 -34.78 15.47
CA VAL A 308 -1.32 -34.20 16.82
C VAL A 308 -2.31 -33.05 16.65
N ALA A 309 -3.61 -33.38 16.59
CA ALA A 309 -4.71 -32.45 16.78
C ALA A 309 -5.91 -33.26 17.29
N GLU A 310 -5.81 -33.67 18.56
CA GLU A 310 -6.96 -33.78 19.46
C GLU A 310 -6.89 -32.59 20.42
#